data_AF-A0A2T7EJ42-F1
#
_entry.id   AF-A0A2T7EJ42-F1
#
_cell.length_a   1.000
_cell.length_b   1.000
_cell.length_c   1.000
_cell.angle_alpha   90.00
_cell.angle_beta   90.00
_cell.angle_gamma   90.00
#
_symmetry.space_group_name_H-M   'P 1'
#
loop_
_entity.id
_entity.type
_entity.pdbx_description
1 polymer ?
#
loop_
_entity_poly.entity_id
_entity_poly.type
_entity_poly.pdbx_seq_one_letter_code
_entity_poly.pdbx_strand_id
1 'polypeptide(L)'
;MFVNVFDEVPTLCVLLTEVTKVPYEGVVQRKLTWDCPRKFISWCEDQCHVTRDSLTERFCAFLGESNCDVEKLRRYPHNWDDAIKGEYLMSLVASDHSNMWLLLRGSDLTWPFAENSPQRSCNLPELLQSILAWEAQRGRKYNILDFFSYIILLTNCYKHREDLPQNIKDVFIDCRALIAHIEVRTPDFWIRVYEKLGWP
;
A
#
# COMPACT_ATOMS: atom_id res chain seq x y z
N MET A 1 -8.92 20.35 6.46
CA MET A 1 -9.68 19.15 6.92
C MET A 1 -11.14 19.41 6.62
N PHE A 2 -11.79 18.50 5.93
CA PHE A 2 -13.20 18.57 5.57
C PHE A 2 -13.83 17.20 5.77
N VAL A 3 -15.14 17.17 5.97
CA VAL A 3 -15.89 15.92 6.05
C VAL A 3 -16.44 15.65 4.65
N ASN A 4 -16.07 14.52 4.06
CA ASN A 4 -16.69 14.02 2.85
C ASN A 4 -17.71 12.95 3.23
N VAL A 5 -18.81 12.83 2.49
CA VAL A 5 -19.78 11.75 2.71
C VAL A 5 -19.70 10.81 1.51
N PHE A 6 -19.18 9.61 1.72
CA PHE A 6 -19.10 8.55 0.72
C PHE A 6 -20.02 7.42 1.14
N ASP A 7 -20.97 7.02 0.28
CA ASP A 7 -22.00 6.00 0.57
C ASP A 7 -22.72 6.21 1.92
N GLU A 8 -23.16 7.44 2.20
CA GLU A 8 -23.84 7.85 3.45
C GLU A 8 -22.97 7.78 4.73
N VAL A 9 -21.69 7.44 4.63
CA VAL A 9 -20.75 7.44 5.76
C VAL A 9 -19.95 8.75 5.78
N PRO A 10 -19.99 9.54 6.87
CA PRO A 10 -19.15 10.73 7.02
C PRO A 10 -17.70 10.32 7.24
N THR A 11 -16.85 10.54 6.24
CA THR A 11 -15.41 10.31 6.28
C THR A 11 -14.69 11.61 6.61
N LEU A 12 -13.87 11.61 7.66
CA LEU A 12 -12.97 12.72 7.95
C LEU A 12 -11.84 12.74 6.92
N CYS A 13 -11.92 13.64 5.95
CA CYS A 13 -10.87 13.84 4.97
C CYS A 13 -9.94 14.97 5.44
N VAL A 14 -8.72 14.61 5.83
CA VAL A 14 -7.65 15.60 5.91
C VAL A 14 -7.26 15.92 4.46
N LEU A 15 -7.46 17.16 3.99
CA LEU A 15 -6.93 17.61 2.69
C LEU A 15 -5.41 17.54 2.76
N LEU A 16 -4.85 16.44 2.27
CA LEU A 16 -3.42 16.25 2.13
C LEU A 16 -2.85 17.01 0.92
N THR A 17 -3.72 17.57 0.07
CA THR A 17 -3.36 18.44 -1.06
C THR A 17 -2.92 19.84 -0.65
N GLU A 18 -3.27 20.30 0.56
CA GLU A 18 -2.91 21.62 1.10
C GLU A 18 -2.00 21.53 2.33
N VAL A 19 -1.10 20.54 2.39
CA VAL A 19 -0.13 20.47 3.49
C VAL A 19 0.94 21.52 3.24
N THR A 20 0.99 22.58 4.06
CA THR A 20 2.01 23.63 3.98
C THR A 20 3.05 23.43 5.06
N LYS A 21 4.34 23.52 4.71
CA LYS A 21 5.43 23.49 5.69
C LYS A 21 5.42 24.80 6.47
N VAL A 22 5.04 24.74 7.74
CA VAL A 22 5.02 25.91 8.64
C VAL A 22 6.42 26.10 9.23
N PRO A 23 6.95 27.34 9.34
CA PRO A 23 8.20 27.61 10.05
C PRO A 23 8.15 27.05 11.48
N TYR A 24 9.19 26.33 11.87
CA TYR A 24 9.26 25.64 13.15
C TYR A 24 9.58 26.65 14.27
N GLU A 25 8.59 27.41 14.71
CA GLU A 25 8.70 28.27 15.88
C GLU A 25 8.09 27.54 17.09
N GLY A 26 8.94 26.92 17.91
CA GLY A 26 8.64 26.67 19.33
C GLY A 26 8.14 25.28 19.77
N VAL A 27 7.94 24.28 18.92
CA VAL A 27 7.45 22.96 19.38
C VAL A 27 8.57 21.92 19.46
N VAL A 28 9.29 21.89 20.58
CA VAL A 28 10.50 21.08 20.85
C VAL A 28 10.33 19.54 20.67
N GLN A 29 9.11 19.02 20.51
CA GLN A 29 8.89 17.58 20.29
C GLN A 29 7.87 17.31 19.18
N ARG A 30 8.32 16.66 18.10
CA ARG A 30 7.51 16.21 16.95
C ARG A 30 6.30 15.35 17.36
N LYS A 31 6.41 14.60 18.46
CA LYS A 31 5.28 13.86 19.07
C LYS A 31 4.15 14.78 19.51
N LEU A 32 4.46 15.93 20.13
CA LEU A 32 3.45 16.90 20.59
C LEU A 32 2.71 17.56 19.42
N THR A 33 3.38 17.79 18.29
CA THR A 33 2.76 18.38 17.08
C THR A 33 1.70 17.45 16.47
N TRP A 34 1.99 16.16 16.39
CA TRP A 34 1.06 15.15 15.87
C TRP A 34 0.09 14.61 16.93
N ASP A 35 0.30 14.91 18.22
CA ASP A 35 -0.70 14.68 19.26
C ASP A 35 -1.97 15.49 19.01
N CYS A 36 -1.88 16.70 18.47
CA CYS A 36 -3.05 17.55 18.22
C CYS A 36 -4.04 16.93 17.22
N PRO A 37 -3.63 16.49 16.01
CA PRO A 37 -4.52 15.75 15.11
C PRO A 37 -5.06 14.45 15.70
N ARG A 38 -4.24 13.66 16.39
CA ARG A 38 -4.68 12.39 17.00
C ARG A 38 -5.70 12.62 18.11
N LYS A 39 -5.46 13.60 18.99
CA LYS A 39 -6.40 14.01 20.06
C LYS A 39 -7.69 14.59 19.50
N PHE A 40 -7.61 15.35 18.39
CA PHE A 40 -8.80 15.86 17.72
C PHE A 40 -9.66 14.72 17.15
N ILE A 41 -9.03 13.74 16.51
CA ILE A 41 -9.74 12.57 16.00
C ILE A 41 -10.41 11.78 17.15
N SER A 42 -9.69 11.53 18.24
CA SER A 42 -10.29 10.87 19.42
C SER A 42 -11.41 11.69 20.07
N TRP A 43 -11.27 13.01 20.11
CA TRP A 43 -12.35 13.89 20.58
C TRP A 43 -13.59 13.78 19.67
N CYS A 44 -13.42 13.71 18.35
CA CYS A 44 -14.53 13.49 17.42
C CYS A 44 -15.22 12.13 17.65
N GLU A 45 -14.48 11.05 17.92
CA GLU A 45 -15.06 9.75 18.29
C GLU A 45 -15.95 9.88 19.53
N ASP A 46 -15.43 10.53 20.57
CA ASP A 46 -16.13 10.73 21.83
C ASP A 46 -17.41 11.57 21.65
N GLN A 47 -17.36 12.62 20.83
CA GLN A 47 -18.51 13.51 20.60
C GLN A 47 -19.55 12.90 19.66
N CYS A 48 -19.12 12.16 18.64
CA CYS A 48 -19.99 11.62 17.61
C CYS A 48 -20.47 10.19 17.90
N HIS A 49 -19.93 9.53 18.94
CA HIS A 49 -20.18 8.12 19.25
C HIS A 49 -19.88 7.19 18.07
N VAL A 50 -18.82 7.50 17.32
CA VAL A 50 -18.35 6.72 16.17
C VAL A 50 -17.03 6.08 16.53
N THR A 51 -16.93 4.77 16.32
CA THR A 51 -15.66 4.03 16.41
C THR A 51 -14.88 4.21 15.11
N ARG A 52 -13.59 4.55 15.19
CA ARG A 52 -12.72 4.56 14.02
C ARG A 52 -12.67 3.19 13.33
N ASP A 53 -12.68 3.23 12.00
CA ASP A 53 -12.31 2.08 11.20
C ASP A 53 -10.78 1.83 11.23
N SER A 54 -10.39 0.64 10.78
CA SER A 54 -8.99 0.19 10.77
C SER A 54 -8.07 1.05 9.90
N LEU A 55 -8.59 1.66 8.83
CA LEU A 55 -7.83 2.55 7.96
C LEU A 55 -7.50 3.87 8.66
N THR A 56 -8.47 4.41 9.40
CA THR A 56 -8.33 5.64 10.16
C THR A 56 -7.37 5.44 11.33
N GLU A 57 -7.44 4.31 12.03
CA GLU A 57 -6.47 3.95 13.07
C GLU A 57 -5.04 3.86 12.50
N ARG A 58 -4.87 3.19 11.36
CA ARG A 58 -3.58 3.05 10.68
C ARG A 58 -3.01 4.39 10.26
N PHE A 59 -3.83 5.26 9.64
CA PHE A 59 -3.41 6.61 9.28
C PHE A 59 -2.98 7.43 10.52
N CYS A 60 -3.71 7.32 11.63
CA CYS A 60 -3.32 7.95 12.89
C CYS A 60 -1.97 7.45 13.41
N ALA A 61 -1.69 6.15 13.27
CA ALA A 61 -0.39 5.58 13.63
C ALA A 61 0.72 6.11 12.72
N PHE A 62 0.48 6.18 11.41
CA PHE A 62 1.41 6.69 10.41
C PHE A 62 1.83 8.14 10.67
N LEU A 63 0.89 9.02 11.06
CA LEU A 63 1.19 10.41 11.47
C LEU A 63 2.18 10.48 12.64
N GLY A 64 2.19 9.47 13.51
CA GLY A 64 3.07 9.38 14.67
C GLY A 64 4.48 8.86 14.37
N GLU A 65 4.74 8.34 13.16
CA GLU A 65 6.04 7.76 12.81
C GLU A 65 7.12 8.84 12.62
N SER A 66 8.35 8.53 13.04
CA SER A 66 9.49 9.47 12.99
C SER A 66 9.92 9.82 11.57
N ASN A 67 9.58 9.00 10.59
CA ASN A 67 9.87 9.14 9.17
C ASN A 67 8.67 9.71 8.36
N CYS A 68 7.58 10.12 9.03
CA CYS A 68 6.43 10.75 8.40
C CYS A 68 6.69 12.26 8.23
N ASP A 69 6.87 12.70 6.97
CA ASP A 69 7.09 14.09 6.60
C ASP A 69 5.97 14.62 5.69
N VAL A 70 6.04 15.93 5.38
CA VAL A 70 5.03 16.62 4.58
C VAL A 70 4.88 16.01 3.18
N GLU A 71 5.98 15.59 2.56
CA GLU A 71 5.95 15.01 1.22
C GLU A 71 5.28 13.63 1.23
N LYS A 72 5.55 12.82 2.27
CA LYS A 72 4.85 11.55 2.47
C LYS A 72 3.36 11.72 2.67
N LEU A 73 2.97 12.75 3.41
CA LEU A 73 1.57 13.06 3.64
C LEU A 73 0.86 13.50 2.35
N ARG A 74 1.48 14.38 1.57
CA ARG A 74 0.92 14.84 0.28
C ARG A 74 0.69 13.71 -0.71
N ARG A 75 1.55 12.70 -0.69
CA ARG A 75 1.50 11.56 -1.60
C ARG A 75 0.85 10.32 -0.98
N TYR A 76 0.20 10.42 0.18
CA TYR A 76 -0.40 9.27 0.84
C TYR A 76 -1.48 8.62 -0.05
N PRO A 77 -1.52 7.28 -0.20
CA PRO A 77 -2.31 6.58 -1.23
C PRO A 77 -3.82 6.47 -0.96
N HIS A 78 -4.42 7.43 -0.25
CA HIS A 78 -5.85 7.44 0.06
C HIS A 78 -6.76 7.67 -1.16
N ASN A 79 -6.24 8.27 -2.23
CA ASN A 79 -7.01 8.68 -3.40
C ASN A 79 -6.27 8.45 -4.73
N TRP A 80 -5.26 7.57 -4.74
CA TRP A 80 -4.54 7.27 -5.97
C TRP A 80 -5.46 6.64 -7.00
N ASP A 81 -5.36 7.11 -8.23
CA ASP A 81 -5.95 6.44 -9.38
C ASP A 81 -5.06 5.28 -9.85
N ASP A 82 -5.54 4.53 -10.83
CA ASP A 82 -4.82 3.38 -11.38
C ASP A 82 -3.51 3.78 -12.07
N ALA A 83 -3.41 5.00 -12.59
CA ALA A 83 -2.19 5.47 -13.22
C ALA A 83 -1.07 5.66 -12.17
N ILE A 84 -1.37 6.36 -11.08
CA ILE A 84 -0.43 6.59 -9.98
C ILE A 84 -0.02 5.26 -9.33
N LYS A 85 -0.95 4.32 -9.15
CA LYS A 85 -0.64 2.97 -8.62
C LYS A 85 0.34 2.22 -9.54
N GLY A 86 0.14 2.31 -10.85
CA GLY A 86 1.06 1.75 -11.84
C GLY A 86 2.45 2.38 -11.80
N GLU A 87 2.52 3.72 -11.76
CA GLU A 87 3.79 4.46 -11.62
C GLU A 87 4.53 4.09 -10.35
N TYR A 88 3.81 3.98 -9.24
CA TYR A 88 4.37 3.57 -7.96
C TYR A 88 4.94 2.15 -8.02
N LEU A 89 4.20 1.19 -8.60
CA LEU A 89 4.69 -0.18 -8.76
C LEU A 89 5.99 -0.22 -9.58
N MET A 90 6.07 0.58 -10.63
CA MET A 90 7.27 0.71 -11.46
C MET A 90 8.44 1.39 -10.73
N SER A 91 8.18 2.42 -9.91
CA SER A 91 9.21 3.11 -9.14
C SER A 91 9.81 2.21 -8.06
N LEU A 92 9.00 1.33 -7.45
CA LEU A 92 9.46 0.33 -6.49
C LEU A 92 10.58 -0.53 -7.09
N VAL A 93 10.39 -1.15 -8.25
CA VAL A 93 11.45 -2.03 -8.82
C VAL A 93 12.61 -1.25 -9.45
N ALA A 94 12.47 0.04 -9.76
CA ALA A 94 13.57 0.88 -10.22
C ALA A 94 14.53 1.31 -9.10
N SER A 95 14.15 1.12 -7.85
CA SER A 95 14.87 1.61 -6.67
C SER A 95 15.95 0.65 -6.16
N ASP A 96 16.62 1.00 -5.07
CA ASP A 96 17.60 0.11 -4.43
C ASP A 96 16.91 -1.13 -3.82
N HIS A 97 17.01 -2.26 -4.52
CA HIS A 97 16.43 -3.55 -4.13
C HIS A 97 16.90 -4.01 -2.74
N SER A 98 18.15 -3.72 -2.37
CA SER A 98 18.71 -4.18 -1.09
C SER A 98 18.08 -3.41 0.06
N ASN A 99 17.94 -2.09 -0.09
CA ASN A 99 17.28 -1.25 0.91
C ASN A 99 15.78 -1.57 1.04
N MET A 100 15.09 -1.77 -0.09
CA MET A 100 13.67 -2.12 -0.07
C MET A 100 13.40 -3.46 0.59
N TRP A 101 14.20 -4.47 0.26
CA TRP A 101 14.12 -5.78 0.88
C TRP A 101 14.33 -5.68 2.39
N LEU A 102 15.31 -4.90 2.85
CA LEU A 102 15.58 -4.70 4.28
C LEU A 102 14.37 -4.07 5.01
N LEU A 103 13.76 -3.04 4.43
CA LEU A 103 12.60 -2.35 5.00
C LEU A 103 11.35 -3.24 5.05
N LEU A 104 11.15 -4.10 4.04
CA LEU A 104 10.01 -5.00 3.96
C LEU A 104 10.18 -6.28 4.80
N ARG A 105 11.41 -6.76 4.99
CA ARG A 105 11.68 -8.00 5.73
C ARG A 105 11.18 -7.98 7.19
N GLY A 106 11.18 -6.79 7.81
CA GLY A 106 10.67 -6.61 9.18
C GLY A 106 9.17 -6.31 9.26
N SER A 107 8.46 -6.31 8.13
CA SER A 107 7.02 -6.01 8.08
C SER A 107 6.16 -7.26 8.25
N ASP A 108 4.88 -7.04 8.49
CA ASP A 108 3.82 -8.06 8.53
C ASP A 108 3.22 -8.32 7.12
N LEU A 109 3.89 -7.86 6.07
CA LEU A 109 3.44 -8.04 4.69
C LEU A 109 3.80 -9.44 4.19
N THR A 110 2.81 -10.11 3.63
CA THR A 110 2.94 -11.46 3.09
C THR A 110 2.27 -11.54 1.73
N TRP A 111 2.63 -12.56 0.95
CA TRP A 111 1.91 -12.88 -0.28
C TRP A 111 0.44 -13.21 0.06
N PRO A 112 -0.50 -13.09 -0.89
CA PRO A 112 -1.92 -13.28 -0.64
C PRO A 112 -2.27 -14.78 -0.51
N PHE A 113 -1.79 -15.44 0.53
CA PHE A 113 -2.14 -16.82 0.85
C PHE A 113 -3.61 -16.92 1.28
N ALA A 114 -4.23 -18.07 1.02
CA ALA A 114 -5.53 -18.38 1.60
C ALA A 114 -5.49 -18.28 3.14
N GLU A 115 -6.59 -17.82 3.74
CA GLU A 115 -6.68 -17.61 5.17
C GLU A 115 -6.34 -18.90 5.94
N ASN A 116 -5.58 -18.77 7.04
CA ASN A 116 -5.11 -19.88 7.88
C ASN A 116 -4.32 -20.99 7.14
N SER A 117 -3.88 -20.75 5.91
CA SER A 117 -3.14 -21.74 5.14
C SER A 117 -1.63 -21.62 5.37
N PRO A 118 -0.89 -22.75 5.37
CA PRO A 118 0.56 -22.72 5.36
C PRO A 118 1.11 -21.88 4.21
N GLN A 119 2.21 -21.15 4.41
CA GLN A 119 2.86 -20.34 3.37
C GLN A 119 3.58 -21.24 2.34
N ARG A 120 2.80 -21.86 1.46
CA ARG A 120 3.23 -22.78 0.39
C ARG A 120 2.64 -22.31 -0.93
N SER A 121 3.36 -22.57 -2.03
CA SER A 121 2.94 -22.13 -3.36
C SER A 121 1.55 -22.65 -3.75
N CYS A 122 1.21 -23.88 -3.37
CA CYS A 122 -0.11 -24.49 -3.62
C CYS A 122 -1.27 -23.80 -2.90
N ASN A 123 -0.98 -22.94 -1.91
CA ASN A 123 -1.98 -22.19 -1.15
C ASN A 123 -2.12 -20.73 -1.61
N LEU A 124 -1.42 -20.35 -2.67
CA LEU A 124 -1.63 -19.07 -3.36
C LEU A 124 -2.87 -19.17 -4.28
N PRO A 125 -3.50 -18.05 -4.64
CA PRO A 125 -4.49 -17.99 -5.71
C PRO A 125 -3.99 -18.68 -6.98
N GLU A 126 -4.86 -19.44 -7.65
CA GLU A 126 -4.52 -20.23 -8.85
C GLU A 126 -3.83 -19.40 -9.94
N LEU A 127 -4.25 -18.15 -10.10
CA LEU A 127 -3.63 -17.22 -11.03
C LEU A 127 -2.15 -16.95 -10.69
N LEU A 128 -1.82 -16.71 -9.42
CA LEU A 128 -0.44 -16.51 -8.99
C LEU A 128 0.37 -17.80 -9.12
N GLN A 129 -0.23 -18.97 -8.87
CA GLN A 129 0.43 -20.26 -9.14
C GLN A 129 0.77 -20.41 -10.63
N SER A 130 -0.16 -20.01 -11.51
CA SER A 130 0.03 -20.07 -12.97
C SER A 130 1.14 -19.13 -13.44
N ILE A 131 1.18 -17.90 -12.92
CA ILE A 131 2.24 -16.93 -13.21
C ILE A 131 3.60 -17.45 -12.74
N LEU A 132 3.66 -18.00 -11.51
CA LEU A 132 4.90 -18.59 -10.97
C LEU A 132 5.40 -19.76 -11.82
N ALA A 133 4.50 -20.64 -12.27
CA ALA A 133 4.86 -21.76 -13.12
C ALA A 133 5.42 -21.30 -14.47
N TRP A 134 4.79 -20.28 -15.07
CA TRP A 134 5.25 -19.68 -16.32
C TRP A 134 6.62 -18.98 -16.18
N GLU A 135 6.81 -18.18 -15.12
CA GLU A 135 8.10 -17.54 -14.85
C GLU A 135 9.22 -18.57 -14.59
N ALA A 136 8.91 -19.68 -13.90
CA ALA A 136 9.86 -20.76 -13.65
C ALA A 136 10.32 -21.44 -14.94
N GLN A 137 9.45 -21.61 -15.95
CA GLN A 137 9.83 -22.10 -17.28
C GLN A 137 10.83 -21.17 -17.98
N ARG A 138 10.82 -19.87 -17.63
CA ARG A 138 11.76 -18.85 -18.12
C ARG A 138 13.00 -18.72 -17.25
N GLY A 139 13.20 -19.63 -16.29
CA GLY A 139 14.36 -19.63 -15.39
C GLY A 139 14.29 -18.61 -14.26
N ARG A 140 13.16 -17.92 -14.07
CA ARG A 140 12.97 -16.95 -12.98
C ARG A 140 12.31 -17.62 -11.80
N LYS A 141 12.87 -17.44 -10.60
CA LYS A 141 12.36 -18.01 -9.35
C LYS A 141 12.06 -16.89 -8.37
N TYR A 142 10.87 -16.95 -7.78
CA TYR A 142 10.43 -16.00 -6.76
C TYR A 142 10.37 -16.70 -5.41
N ASN A 143 10.79 -15.99 -4.37
CA ASN A 143 10.67 -16.48 -3.00
C ASN A 143 9.31 -16.08 -2.42
N ILE A 144 8.40 -17.04 -2.27
CA ILE A 144 7.05 -16.80 -1.74
C ILE A 144 7.02 -16.40 -0.25
N LEU A 145 8.14 -16.55 0.47
CA LEU A 145 8.30 -16.09 1.85
C LEU A 145 8.83 -14.66 1.92
N ASP A 146 9.22 -14.08 0.78
CA ASP A 146 9.74 -12.73 0.68
C ASP A 146 8.71 -11.84 -0.03
N PHE A 147 8.14 -10.88 0.68
CA PHE A 147 7.16 -9.97 0.10
C PHE A 147 7.74 -9.07 -0.99
N PHE A 148 9.05 -8.78 -0.97
CA PHE A 148 9.65 -8.01 -2.05
C PHE A 148 9.64 -8.79 -3.37
N SER A 149 9.84 -10.10 -3.32
CA SER A 149 9.64 -10.99 -4.48
C SER A 149 8.21 -10.91 -5.04
N TYR A 150 7.18 -10.66 -4.21
CA TYR A 150 5.81 -10.43 -4.69
C TYR A 150 5.70 -9.14 -5.50
N ILE A 151 6.27 -8.04 -4.99
CA ILE A 151 6.29 -6.74 -5.68
C ILE A 151 6.98 -6.87 -7.05
N ILE A 152 8.11 -7.59 -7.11
CA ILE A 152 8.81 -7.84 -8.38
C ILE A 152 7.93 -8.64 -9.34
N LEU A 153 7.24 -9.67 -8.86
CA LEU A 153 6.33 -10.47 -9.68
C LEU A 153 5.20 -9.61 -10.27
N LEU A 154 4.54 -8.81 -9.43
CA LEU A 154 3.47 -7.90 -9.85
C LEU A 154 3.96 -6.88 -10.88
N THR A 155 5.15 -6.31 -10.65
CA THR A 155 5.76 -5.34 -11.57
C THR A 155 6.11 -5.97 -12.91
N ASN A 156 6.62 -7.21 -12.91
CA ASN A 156 6.89 -7.93 -14.14
C ASN A 156 5.60 -8.24 -14.92
N CYS A 157 4.52 -8.60 -14.22
CA CYS A 157 3.21 -8.77 -14.85
C CYS A 157 2.68 -7.47 -15.45
N TYR A 158 2.87 -6.34 -14.75
CA TYR A 158 2.47 -5.01 -15.21
C TYR A 158 3.28 -4.59 -16.46
N LYS A 159 4.62 -4.67 -16.37
CA LYS A 159 5.56 -4.21 -17.40
C LYS A 159 5.56 -5.08 -18.66
N HIS A 160 5.48 -6.40 -18.49
CA HIS A 160 5.60 -7.38 -19.57
C HIS A 160 4.28 -8.09 -19.85
N ARG A 161 3.16 -7.37 -19.69
CA ARG A 161 1.81 -7.91 -19.89
C ARG A 161 1.65 -8.62 -21.25
N GLU A 162 2.20 -8.03 -22.30
CA GLU A 162 2.11 -8.58 -23.66
C GLU A 162 2.86 -9.90 -23.84
N ASP A 163 3.76 -10.26 -22.92
CA ASP A 163 4.47 -11.54 -22.95
C ASP A 163 3.74 -12.62 -22.15
N LEU A 164 2.69 -12.26 -21.38
CA LEU A 164 1.99 -13.22 -20.52
C LEU A 164 1.24 -14.28 -21.35
N PRO A 165 1.11 -15.51 -20.84
CA PRO A 165 0.26 -16.54 -21.43
C PRO A 165 -1.18 -16.07 -21.59
N GLN A 166 -1.88 -16.55 -22.63
CA GLN A 166 -3.24 -16.12 -22.95
C GLN A 166 -4.20 -16.30 -21.76
N ASN A 167 -4.13 -17.44 -21.06
CA ASN A 167 -4.97 -17.71 -19.90
C ASN A 167 -4.76 -16.72 -18.74
N ILE A 168 -3.60 -16.07 -18.65
CA ILE A 168 -3.32 -15.01 -17.67
C ILE A 168 -3.77 -13.65 -18.22
N LYS A 169 -3.57 -13.38 -19.51
CA LYS A 169 -4.04 -12.17 -20.20
C LYS A 169 -5.56 -12.03 -20.18
N ASP A 170 -6.29 -13.14 -20.27
CA ASP A 170 -7.75 -13.15 -20.22
C ASP A 170 -8.27 -12.64 -18.87
N VAL A 171 -7.49 -12.81 -17.80
CA VAL A 171 -7.79 -12.27 -16.46
C VAL A 171 -7.25 -10.84 -16.31
N PHE A 172 -6.06 -10.56 -16.86
CA PHE A 172 -5.46 -9.22 -16.89
C PHE A 172 -5.70 -8.54 -18.24
N ILE A 173 -6.97 -8.24 -18.52
CA ILE A 173 -7.43 -7.61 -19.77
C ILE A 173 -6.69 -6.29 -20.04
N ASP A 174 -6.29 -5.58 -18.99
CA ASP A 174 -5.41 -4.41 -19.06
C ASP A 174 -4.66 -4.23 -17.72
N CYS A 175 -3.88 -3.14 -17.61
CA CYS A 175 -3.18 -2.79 -16.39
C CYS A 175 -4.13 -2.47 -15.22
N ARG A 176 -5.35 -1.98 -15.49
CA ARG A 176 -6.34 -1.68 -14.45
C ARG A 176 -6.87 -2.98 -13.83
N ALA A 177 -7.09 -4.01 -14.66
CA ALA A 177 -7.48 -5.33 -14.18
C ALA A 177 -6.44 -5.95 -13.24
N LEU A 178 -5.14 -5.74 -13.50
CA LEU A 178 -4.08 -6.17 -12.58
C LEU A 178 -4.14 -5.39 -11.26
N ILE A 179 -4.30 -4.07 -11.31
CA ILE A 179 -4.42 -3.23 -10.11
C ILE A 179 -5.63 -3.64 -9.27
N ALA A 180 -6.80 -3.79 -9.90
CA ALA A 180 -8.00 -4.28 -9.24
C ALA A 180 -7.80 -5.66 -8.62
N HIS A 181 -7.06 -6.55 -9.29
CA HIS A 181 -6.72 -7.86 -8.74
C HIS A 181 -5.84 -7.77 -7.49
N ILE A 182 -4.85 -6.87 -7.48
CA ILE A 182 -4.01 -6.61 -6.30
C ILE A 182 -4.88 -6.12 -5.14
N GLU A 183 -5.79 -5.18 -5.39
CA GLU A 183 -6.65 -4.60 -4.34
C GLU A 183 -7.61 -5.62 -3.73
N VAL A 184 -8.18 -6.51 -4.55
CA VAL A 184 -9.07 -7.58 -4.08
C VAL A 184 -8.30 -8.63 -3.28
N ARG A 185 -7.08 -8.99 -3.70
CA ARG A 185 -6.31 -10.10 -3.10
C ARG A 185 -5.42 -9.66 -1.95
N THR A 186 -5.03 -8.41 -1.92
CA THR A 186 -4.20 -7.83 -0.87
C THR A 186 -4.80 -6.48 -0.48
N PRO A 187 -5.86 -6.49 0.35
CA PRO A 187 -6.45 -5.27 0.87
C PRO A 187 -5.38 -4.35 1.46
N ASP A 188 -5.54 -3.06 1.21
CA ASP A 188 -4.64 -1.99 1.65
C ASP A 188 -3.20 -2.09 1.13
N PHE A 189 -2.93 -2.88 0.06
CA PHE A 189 -1.59 -3.07 -0.49
C PHE A 189 -0.83 -1.75 -0.67
N TRP A 190 -1.44 -0.78 -1.35
CA TRP A 190 -0.80 0.51 -1.64
C TRP A 190 -0.44 1.27 -0.38
N ILE A 191 -1.38 1.37 0.57
CA ILE A 191 -1.18 2.03 1.87
C ILE A 191 -0.06 1.33 2.64
N ARG A 192 -0.13 0.01 2.82
CA ARG A 192 0.83 -0.72 3.65
C ARG A 192 2.24 -0.68 3.08
N VAL A 193 2.39 -0.77 1.75
CA VAL A 193 3.70 -0.67 1.10
C VAL A 193 4.24 0.75 1.18
N TYR A 194 3.38 1.76 0.97
CA TYR A 194 3.75 3.17 1.05
C TYR A 194 4.19 3.60 2.44
N GLU A 195 3.51 3.16 3.49
CA GLU A 195 3.89 3.49 4.88
C GLU A 195 5.30 2.99 5.20
N LYS A 196 5.69 1.82 4.65
CA LYS A 196 7.02 1.24 4.85
C LYS A 196 8.09 1.88 3.99
N LEU A 197 7.79 2.16 2.73
CA LEU A 197 8.81 2.55 1.74
C LEU A 197 8.79 4.03 1.37
N GLY A 198 7.66 4.70 1.54
CA GLY A 198 7.40 6.01 0.93
C GLY A 198 7.32 5.93 -0.59
N TRP A 199 7.39 7.09 -1.25
CA TRP A 199 7.64 7.15 -2.69
C TRP A 199 9.15 7.16 -2.93
N PRO A 200 9.75 6.13 -3.55
CA PRO A 200 11.19 6.07 -3.79
C PRO A 200 11.74 7.13 -4.75
#